data_AF-A0A8B9E211-F1
#
_entry.id   AF-A0A8B9E211-F1
#
_cell.length_a   1.000
_cell.length_b   1.000
_cell.length_c   1.000
_cell.angle_alpha   90.00
_cell.angle_beta   90.00
_cell.angle_gamma   90.00
#
_symmetry.space_group_name_H-M   'P 1'
#
loop_
_entity.id
_entity.type
_entity.pdbx_description
1 polymer ?
#
loop_
_entity_poly.entity_id
_entity_poly.type
_entity_poly.pdbx_seq_one_letter_code
_entity_poly.pdbx_strand_id
1 'polypeptide(L)' 'MSLSVTELSVPDSLHTLLEGVTTAVIKHKPVDTAEFVALYFRDFIAFHRDNLNLDLQEVVKKFDFKYGKMIAYSF' A
#
# COMPACT_ATOMS: atom_id res chain seq x y z
N MET A 1 -39.56 -2.41 -15.44
CA MET A 1 -38.14 -2.81 -15.43
C MET A 1 -37.35 -1.67 -14.79
N SER A 2 -36.95 -1.79 -13.53
CA SER A 2 -36.04 -0.84 -12.89
C SER A 2 -34.61 -1.34 -13.04
N LEU A 3 -33.71 -0.48 -13.47
CA LEU A 3 -32.27 -0.75 -13.55
C LEU A 3 -31.77 -1.19 -12.16
N SER A 4 -31.25 -2.41 -12.06
CA SER A 4 -30.56 -2.87 -10.86
C SER A 4 -29.33 -2.00 -10.67
N VAL A 5 -29.30 -1.20 -9.61
CA VAL A 5 -28.04 -0.64 -9.11
C VAL A 5 -27.21 -1.84 -8.70
N THR A 6 -26.23 -2.19 -9.52
CA THR A 6 -25.20 -3.16 -9.16
C THR A 6 -24.52 -2.58 -7.93
N GLU A 7 -24.70 -3.20 -6.76
CA GLU A 7 -23.96 -2.81 -5.56
C GLU A 7 -22.46 -2.92 -5.90
N LEU A 8 -21.77 -1.77 -5.88
CA LEU A 8 -20.34 -1.70 -6.09
C LEU A 8 -19.67 -2.35 -4.87
N SER A 9 -19.47 -3.66 -4.92
CA SER A 9 -18.74 -4.39 -3.88
C SER A 9 -17.27 -3.98 -3.95
N VAL A 10 -16.82 -3.23 -2.95
CA VAL A 10 -15.42 -2.86 -2.78
C VAL A 10 -14.72 -4.04 -2.12
N PRO A 11 -13.63 -4.58 -2.72
CA PRO A 11 -12.89 -5.67 -2.09
C PRO A 11 -12.28 -5.24 -0.75
N ASP A 12 -12.38 -6.08 0.28
CA ASP A 12 -11.73 -5.85 1.59
C ASP A 12 -10.21 -5.67 1.48
N SER A 13 -9.62 -6.27 0.45
CA SER A 13 -8.20 -6.10 0.12
C SER A 13 -7.86 -4.66 -0.26
N LEU A 14 -8.74 -3.97 -0.99
CA LEU A 14 -8.56 -2.56 -1.31
C LEU A 14 -8.64 -1.70 -0.05
N HIS A 15 -9.58 -1.99 0.85
CA HIS A 15 -9.67 -1.30 2.15
C HIS A 15 -8.37 -1.46 2.95
N THR A 16 -7.85 -2.68 3.04
CA THR A 16 -6.59 -3.01 3.74
C THR A 16 -5.39 -2.25 3.15
N LEU A 17 -5.30 -2.15 1.83
CA LEU A 17 -4.24 -1.40 1.15
C LEU A 17 -4.34 0.11 1.43
N LEU A 18 -5.56 0.66 1.40
CA LEU A 18 -5.83 2.07 1.66
C LEU A 18 -5.49 2.44 3.11
N GLU A 19 -5.81 1.60 4.08
CA GLU A 19 -5.44 1.81 5.49
C GLU A 19 -3.91 1.83 5.68
N GLY A 20 -3.20 0.90 5.02
CA GLY A 20 -1.74 0.81 5.11
C GLY A 20 -1.05 2.08 4.58
N VAL A 21 -1.39 2.51 3.36
CA VAL A 21 -0.78 3.71 2.76
C VAL A 21 -1.19 4.98 3.51
N THR A 22 -2.45 5.09 3.96
CA THR A 22 -2.91 6.24 4.75
C THR A 22 -2.12 6.36 6.04
N THR A 23 -1.95 5.24 6.77
CA THR A 23 -1.13 5.19 7.99
C THR A 23 0.31 5.60 7.71
N ALA A 24 0.89 5.13 6.61
CA ALA A 24 2.26 5.46 6.22
C ALA A 24 2.43 6.95 5.90
N VAL A 25 1.48 7.56 5.17
CA VAL A 25 1.49 8.99 4.85
C VAL A 25 1.38 9.84 6.13
N ILE A 26 0.46 9.50 7.04
CA ILE A 26 0.29 10.23 8.31
C ILE A 26 1.57 10.14 9.17
N LYS A 27 2.20 8.96 9.23
CA LYS A 27 3.42 8.73 10.01
C LYS A 27 4.61 9.52 9.47
N HIS A 28 4.80 9.53 8.16
CA HIS A 28 6.01 10.11 7.54
C HIS A 28 5.86 11.57 7.16
N LYS A 29 4.62 12.07 7.02
CA LYS A 29 4.31 13.46 6.63
C LYS A 29 5.15 13.92 5.43
N PRO A 30 5.06 13.23 4.29
CA PRO A 30 5.88 13.54 3.13
C PRO A 30 5.60 14.96 2.62
N VAL A 31 6.64 15.60 2.07
CA VAL A 31 6.51 16.89 1.38
C VAL A 31 5.77 16.69 0.04
N ASP A 32 6.08 15.61 -0.66
CA ASP A 32 5.37 15.17 -1.87
C ASP A 32 4.61 13.87 -1.60
N THR A 33 3.30 13.98 -1.38
CA THR A 33 2.42 12.83 -1.14
C THR A 33 2.29 11.92 -2.36
N ALA A 34 2.31 12.47 -3.58
CA ALA A 34 2.14 11.67 -4.78
C ALA A 34 3.36 10.78 -5.02
N GLU A 35 4.57 11.36 -4.92
CA GLU A 35 5.82 10.62 -4.98
C GLU A 35 5.90 9.57 -3.86
N PHE A 36 5.57 9.96 -2.62
CA PHE A 36 5.56 9.04 -1.49
C PHE A 36 4.69 7.81 -1.76
N VAL A 37 3.45 8.02 -2.21
CA VAL A 37 2.50 6.93 -2.46
C VAL A 37 2.99 6.03 -3.60
N ALA A 38 3.57 6.60 -4.67
CA ALA A 38 4.14 5.82 -5.76
C ALA A 38 5.30 4.92 -5.29
N LEU A 39 6.22 5.47 -4.49
CA LEU A 39 7.33 4.71 -3.90
C LEU A 39 6.84 3.66 -2.90
N TYR A 40 5.85 4.00 -2.07
CA TYR A 40 5.23 3.07 -1.12
C TYR A 40 4.67 1.85 -1.83
N PHE A 41 3.88 2.03 -2.89
CA PHE A 41 3.29 0.91 -3.61
C PHE A 41 4.34 0.07 -4.36
N ARG A 42 5.35 0.71 -4.94
CA ARG A 42 6.46 -0.01 -5.60
C ARG A 42 7.15 -0.97 -4.62
N ASP A 43 7.54 -0.46 -3.46
CA ASP A 43 8.27 -1.25 -2.47
C ASP A 43 7.35 -2.27 -1.77
N PHE A 44 6.06 -1.95 -1.60
CA PHE A 44 5.05 -2.88 -1.11
C PHE A 44 4.87 -4.09 -2.03
N ILE A 45 4.78 -3.87 -3.35
CA ILE A 45 4.65 -4.95 -4.34
C ILE A 45 5.88 -5.85 -4.32
N ALA A 46 7.08 -5.27 -4.22
CA ALA A 46 8.32 -6.04 -4.09
C ALA A 46 8.31 -6.90 -2.82
N PHE A 47 7.98 -6.30 -1.67
CA PHE A 47 7.89 -7.02 -0.40
C PHE A 47 6.84 -8.14 -0.43
N HIS A 48 5.67 -7.91 -1.04
CA HIS A 48 4.66 -8.95 -1.19
C HIS A 48 5.14 -10.11 -2.07
N ARG A 49 5.82 -9.82 -3.18
CA ARG A 49 6.38 -10.83 -4.08
C ARG A 49 7.40 -11.72 -3.37
N ASP A 50 8.16 -11.18 -2.43
CA ASP A 50 9.15 -11.92 -1.65
C ASP A 50 8.53 -12.67 -0.45
N ASN A 51 7.24 -12.43 -0.15
CA ASN A 51 6.54 -12.98 1.02
C ASN A 51 5.15 -13.54 0.64
N LEU A 52 5.07 -14.36 -0.42
CA LEU A 52 3.81 -14.96 -0.91
C LEU A 52 3.15 -15.91 0.09
N ASN A 53 3.84 -16.30 1.16
CA ASN A 53 3.31 -17.13 2.24
C ASN A 53 2.50 -16.32 3.27
N LEU A 54 2.46 -14.99 3.16
CA LEU A 54 1.70 -14.11 4.04
C LEU A 54 0.39 -13.68 3.37
N ASP A 55 -0.68 -13.57 4.16
CA ASP A 55 -1.89 -12.89 3.69
C ASP A 55 -1.69 -11.37 3.60
N LEU A 56 -2.59 -10.68 2.93
CA LEU A 56 -2.46 -9.24 2.70
C LEU A 56 -2.44 -8.42 4.00
N GLN A 57 -3.16 -8.83 5.04
CA GLN A 57 -3.14 -8.13 6.32
C GLN A 57 -1.79 -8.29 7.01
N GLU A 58 -1.21 -9.49 6.96
CA GLU A 58 0.13 -9.75 7.47
C GLU A 58 1.19 -8.97 6.70
N VAL A 59 1.07 -8.90 5.37
CA VAL A 59 1.96 -8.11 4.51
C VAL A 59 1.91 -6.65 4.93
N VAL A 60 0.72 -6.04 5.05
CA VAL A 60 0.58 -4.64 5.48
C VAL A 60 1.13 -4.40 6.88
N LYS A 61 0.94 -5.33 7.82
CA LYS A 61 1.47 -5.21 9.20
C LYS A 61 3.00 -5.32 9.26
N LYS A 62 3.59 -6.21 8.46
CA LYS A 62 5.04 -6.50 8.46
C LYS A 62 5.83 -5.57 7.53
N PHE A 63 5.18 -4.95 6.56
CA PHE A 63 5.80 -4.00 5.65
C PHE A 63 6.21 -2.72 6.36
N ASP A 64 7.52 -2.51 6.51
CA ASP A 64 8.10 -1.35 7.17
C ASP A 64 8.72 -0.41 6.14
N PHE A 65 7.87 0.43 5.53
CA PHE A 65 8.30 1.37 4.51
C PHE A 65 9.33 2.37 5.05
N LYS A 66 10.50 2.43 4.43
CA LYS A 66 11.61 3.31 4.81
C LYS A 66 11.67 4.55 3.93
N TYR A 67 10.74 5.48 4.15
CA TYR A 67 10.75 6.76 3.43
C TYR A 67 11.94 7.63 3.85
N GLY A 68 12.67 8.20 2.88
CA GLY A 68 13.75 9.17 3.14
C GLY A 68 15.02 8.60 3.77
N LYS A 69 15.06 7.31 4.15
CA LYS A 69 16.35 6.64 4.33
C LYS A 69 16.93 6.43 2.94
N MET A 70 18.13 6.96 2.71
CA MET A 70 18.92 6.71 1.51
C MET A 70 19.19 5.21 1.41
N ILE A 71 18.22 4.45 0.89
CA ILE A 71 18.48 3.12 0.37
C ILE A 71 19.21 3.42 -0.92
N ALA A 72 20.53 3.18 -0.92
CA ALA A 72 21.33 3.25 -2.11
C ALA A 72 20.75 2.24 -3.10
N TYR A 73 19.83 2.70 -3.95
CA TYR A 73 19.40 1.94 -5.11
C TYR A 73 20.58 1.95 -6.07
N SER A 74 21.39 0.89 -6.01
CA SER A 74 22.38 0.59 -7.04
C SER A 74 21.61 0.21 -8.31
N PHE A 75 21.77 1.01 -9.36
CA PHE A 75 21.40 0.67 -10.72
C PHE A 75 22.34 -0.43 -11.26
#